data_AF-A0A7S3BTY6-F1
#
_entry.id   AF-A0A7S3BTY6-F1
#
_cell.length_a   1.000
_cell.length_b   1.000
_cell.length_c   1.000
_cell.angle_alpha   90.00
_cell.angle_beta   90.00
_cell.angle_gamma   90.00
#
_symmetry.space_group_name_H-M   'P 1'
#
loop_
_entity.id
_entity.type
_entity.pdbx_description
1 polymer ?
#
loop_
_entity_poly.entity_id
_entity_poly.type
_entity_poly.pdbx_seq_one_letter_code
_entity_poly.pdbx_strand_id
1 'polypeptide(L)'
;MPDEQMAKHLAKGRLLSLEGNSEPLSTPSLLRKGKSWISATSSKSLPTSEEEEPEDWAISVQAAQVMDEYAQAFTSFRFLHFLNIPRVKFLVHQIFYLGYIVLAAVFLIREDVNHPPTYDFAYGLPQDYDSLEIFFWVWSGALLIGELEQIVLKMPPDVISSERFELGTLLGRLGEGSRLHFRVGWNSLSLATYCLALLAFVLRCWPSDEYQAQVAARCIYAVVLVLLGVRLLETVRISQQVGVLSIIFIQMIISDCPPFFIVYAVLAIPTGICLSVLQPRQVVGEELTDVIGGPSDPQWLSVFRYLDSPFWAPFWAVLGHFDVQTLIQDARGQVFVEWLLPIMFGIYLASILVVLLNLLIAVMSTTYEELSEVSTLEWHYARAQIVLQYKDQKFWPPPLNVVHVMYRATRAALSLVKPSLVRDHEVTTGFKIQLTQARELQTQARELQGLKACHAAHVEDKEKEAAVANLHELVKNSKDESRVQYESLYSHMQHLTAAKNESRVLLENLYSHMQQLTNRIDLITSAASGSASHAQTKAAPDLPEQSLSLAI
;
A
#
# COMPACT_ATOMS: atom_id res chain seq x y z
N MET A 1 5.59 -20.53 -28.19
CA MET A 1 5.35 -19.45 -27.21
C MET A 1 4.20 -18.48 -27.57
N PRO A 2 3.15 -18.88 -28.35
CA PRO A 2 1.83 -18.21 -28.26
C PRO A 2 0.79 -19.00 -27.46
N ASP A 3 0.97 -20.33 -27.33
CA ASP A 3 -0.08 -21.21 -26.81
C ASP A 3 -0.27 -21.13 -25.29
N GLU A 4 0.75 -20.70 -24.55
CA GLU A 4 0.71 -20.59 -23.09
C GLU A 4 -0.08 -19.36 -22.60
N GLN A 5 -0.08 -18.27 -23.38
CA GLN A 5 -0.91 -17.11 -23.10
C GLN A 5 -2.38 -17.35 -23.47
N MET A 6 -2.64 -18.12 -24.54
CA MET A 6 -4.00 -18.48 -24.94
C MET A 6 -4.66 -19.46 -23.94
N ALA A 7 -3.88 -20.38 -23.37
CA ALA A 7 -4.35 -21.26 -22.29
C ALA A 7 -4.72 -20.48 -21.00
N LYS A 8 -3.93 -19.46 -20.64
CA LYS A 8 -4.25 -18.57 -19.49
C LYS A 8 -5.52 -17.74 -19.73
N HIS A 9 -5.75 -17.25 -20.95
CA HIS A 9 -6.98 -16.53 -21.29
C HIS A 9 -8.23 -17.42 -21.33
N LEU A 10 -8.09 -18.68 -21.79
CA LEU A 10 -9.20 -19.66 -21.80
C LEU A 10 -9.54 -20.15 -20.38
N ALA A 11 -8.56 -20.30 -19.49
CA ALA A 11 -8.79 -20.61 -18.09
C ALA A 11 -9.49 -19.45 -17.35
N LYS A 12 -9.12 -18.20 -17.66
CA LYS A 12 -9.76 -16.99 -17.11
C LYS A 12 -11.19 -16.80 -17.63
N GLY A 13 -11.46 -17.17 -18.88
CA GLY A 13 -12.81 -17.18 -19.47
C GLY A 13 -13.74 -18.25 -18.88
N ARG A 14 -13.21 -19.44 -18.52
CA ARG A 14 -14.00 -20.49 -17.86
C ARG A 14 -14.33 -20.19 -16.40
N LEU A 15 -13.46 -19.48 -15.69
CA LEU A 15 -13.73 -19.03 -14.32
C LEU A 15 -14.89 -18.03 -14.28
N LEU A 16 -14.96 -17.11 -15.24
CA LEU A 16 -16.07 -16.14 -15.36
C LEU A 16 -17.38 -16.80 -15.83
N SER A 17 -17.34 -17.90 -16.60
CA SER A 17 -18.55 -18.61 -17.01
C SER A 17 -19.14 -19.51 -15.92
N LEU A 18 -18.33 -19.95 -14.95
CA LEU A 18 -18.78 -20.74 -13.78
C LEU A 18 -19.41 -19.86 -12.70
N GLU A 19 -19.15 -18.56 -12.70
CA GLU A 19 -19.78 -17.60 -11.79
C GLU A 19 -21.21 -17.21 -12.23
N GLY A 20 -21.59 -17.53 -13.47
CA GLY A 20 -22.90 -17.22 -14.06
C GLY A 20 -23.97 -18.30 -13.92
N ASN A 21 -23.68 -19.48 -13.36
CA ASN A 21 -24.59 -20.63 -13.33
C ASN A 21 -24.80 -21.24 -11.92
N SER A 22 -24.80 -20.40 -10.88
CA SER A 22 -25.31 -20.79 -9.56
C SER A 22 -26.78 -20.41 -9.42
N GLU A 23 -27.68 -21.29 -9.87
CA GLU A 23 -29.06 -21.28 -9.39
C GLU A 23 -29.06 -21.52 -7.86
N PRO A 24 -29.83 -20.76 -7.08
CA PRO A 24 -29.77 -20.84 -5.63
C PRO A 24 -30.49 -22.10 -5.13
N LEU A 25 -29.78 -22.95 -4.38
CA LEU A 25 -30.38 -24.06 -3.63
C LEU A 25 -31.46 -23.53 -2.67
N SER A 26 -32.65 -24.09 -2.86
CA SER A 26 -33.86 -23.96 -2.06
C SER A 26 -33.63 -23.98 -0.55
N THR A 27 -34.07 -22.90 0.11
CA THR A 27 -34.29 -22.83 1.56
C THR A 27 -35.65 -23.45 1.90
N PRO A 28 -35.80 -24.19 3.03
CA PRO A 28 -37.10 -24.71 3.44
C PRO A 28 -38.00 -23.55 3.90
N SER A 29 -39.18 -23.45 3.28
CA SER A 29 -40.19 -22.43 3.49
C SER A 29 -40.79 -22.49 4.90
N LEU A 30 -40.30 -21.64 5.80
CA LEU A 30 -41.02 -21.16 6.97
C LEU A 30 -41.00 -19.64 6.92
N LEU A 31 -42.11 -19.05 6.45
CA LEU A 31 -42.62 -17.68 6.68
C LEU A 31 -43.42 -17.18 5.46
N ARG A 32 -44.57 -17.81 5.19
CA ARG A 32 -45.65 -17.19 4.41
C ARG A 32 -46.65 -16.56 5.36
N LYS A 33 -46.39 -15.32 5.78
CA LYS A 33 -47.38 -14.36 6.30
C LYS A 33 -46.75 -12.96 6.39
N GLY A 34 -46.37 -12.42 5.23
CA GLY A 34 -46.11 -10.99 5.05
C GLY A 34 -47.16 -10.46 4.09
N LYS A 35 -48.29 -9.98 4.65
CA LYS A 35 -49.33 -9.29 3.88
C LYS A 35 -48.79 -7.95 3.41
N SER A 36 -49.15 -7.61 2.18
CA SER A 36 -49.08 -6.28 1.56
C SER A 36 -49.50 -5.17 2.53
N TRP A 37 -48.61 -4.21 2.77
CA TRP A 37 -48.93 -2.93 3.39
C TRP A 37 -48.50 -1.78 2.48
N ILE A 38 -48.96 -1.80 1.23
CA ILE A 38 -49.04 -0.61 0.36
C ILE A 38 -50.29 -0.80 -0.52
N SER A 39 -51.46 -0.53 0.04
CA SER A 39 -52.76 -0.28 -0.64
C SER A 39 -53.93 -0.59 0.31
N ALA A 40 -54.17 0.25 1.31
CA ALA A 40 -55.44 0.25 2.04
C ALA A 40 -55.60 1.52 2.88
N THR A 41 -55.76 2.66 2.24
CA THR A 41 -56.48 3.79 2.84
C THR A 41 -57.52 4.29 1.85
N SER A 42 -58.72 4.49 2.38
CA SER A 42 -59.90 5.09 1.74
C SER A 42 -60.86 4.15 1.00
N SER A 43 -61.65 3.42 1.79
CA SER A 43 -63.10 3.48 1.58
C SER A 43 -63.73 4.00 2.88
N LYS A 44 -64.19 5.24 2.86
CA LYS A 44 -65.25 5.70 3.78
C LYS A 44 -66.04 6.80 3.08
N SER A 45 -67.28 6.43 2.82
CA SER A 45 -68.47 7.24 2.55
C SER A 45 -68.38 8.74 2.80
N LEU A 46 -68.93 9.52 1.85
CA LEU A 46 -69.39 10.90 2.01
C LEU A 46 -70.05 11.12 3.39
N PRO A 47 -69.86 12.32 3.96
CA PRO A 47 -70.96 13.28 3.90
C PRO A 47 -70.53 14.65 3.38
N THR A 48 -71.54 15.33 2.88
CA THR A 48 -71.60 16.70 2.35
C THR A 48 -71.20 17.80 3.36
N SER A 49 -70.91 18.97 2.77
CA SER A 49 -70.76 20.35 3.30
C SER A 49 -69.40 20.78 3.85
N GLU A 50 -68.68 21.51 2.97
CA GLU A 50 -67.96 22.78 3.16
C GLU A 50 -67.50 23.15 4.58
N GLU A 51 -66.18 23.20 4.78
CA GLU A 51 -65.45 24.31 5.42
C GLU A 51 -63.93 24.12 5.18
N GLU A 52 -63.29 25.07 4.50
CA GLU A 52 -61.84 25.10 4.25
C GLU A 52 -61.10 25.59 5.50
N GLU A 53 -60.22 24.76 6.09
CA GLU A 53 -59.23 25.15 7.11
C GLU A 53 -57.79 24.85 6.62
N PRO A 54 -56.78 25.66 7.03
CA PRO A 54 -55.62 25.99 6.20
C PRO A 54 -54.51 24.92 6.21
N GLU A 55 -53.88 24.68 5.06
CA GLU A 55 -52.90 23.60 4.79
C GLU A 55 -51.67 23.54 5.74
N ASP A 56 -51.41 24.60 6.53
CA ASP A 56 -50.29 24.68 7.48
C ASP A 56 -50.41 23.69 8.67
N TRP A 57 -51.63 23.36 9.11
CA TRP A 57 -51.81 22.42 10.22
C TRP A 57 -51.50 20.97 9.79
N ALA A 58 -51.79 20.61 8.54
CA ALA A 58 -51.56 19.26 8.02
C ALA A 58 -50.06 18.92 7.93
N ILE A 59 -49.23 19.88 7.51
CA ILE A 59 -47.76 19.72 7.47
C ILE A 59 -47.19 19.58 8.90
N SER A 60 -47.74 20.34 9.87
CA SER A 60 -47.32 20.27 11.27
C SER A 60 -47.68 18.92 11.94
N VAL A 61 -48.84 18.35 11.61
CA VAL A 61 -49.29 17.04 12.12
C VAL A 61 -48.46 15.91 11.50
N GLN A 62 -48.09 16.01 10.23
CA GLN A 62 -47.27 15.01 9.57
C GLN A 62 -45.81 15.05 10.07
N ALA A 63 -45.27 16.24 10.34
CA ALA A 63 -43.98 16.40 11.01
C ALA A 63 -44.02 15.87 12.45
N ALA A 64 -45.11 16.11 13.19
CA ALA A 64 -45.30 15.59 14.55
C ALA A 64 -45.42 14.05 14.57
N GLN A 65 -46.11 13.44 13.61
CA GLN A 65 -46.22 11.99 13.47
C GLN A 65 -44.87 11.33 13.15
N VAL A 66 -44.08 11.94 12.28
CA VAL A 66 -42.71 11.48 11.96
C VAL A 66 -41.81 11.63 13.19
N MET A 67 -41.90 12.74 13.91
CA MET A 67 -41.16 12.95 15.17
C MET A 67 -41.56 11.95 16.26
N ASP A 68 -42.84 11.58 16.35
CA ASP A 68 -43.33 10.53 17.26
C ASP A 68 -42.84 9.14 16.84
N GLU A 69 -42.75 8.86 15.54
CA GLU A 69 -42.17 7.61 15.02
C GLU A 69 -40.67 7.52 15.35
N TYR A 70 -39.94 8.64 15.22
CA TYR A 70 -38.55 8.75 15.66
C TYR A 70 -38.43 8.64 17.18
N ALA A 71 -39.31 9.27 17.96
CA ALA A 71 -39.32 9.17 19.42
C ALA A 71 -39.64 7.74 19.90
N GLN A 72 -40.53 7.03 19.20
CA GLN A 72 -40.81 5.61 19.44
C GLN A 72 -39.61 4.72 19.04
N ALA A 73 -38.85 5.08 18.01
CA ALA A 73 -37.61 4.41 17.67
C ALA A 73 -36.52 4.62 18.74
N PHE A 74 -36.45 5.81 19.36
CA PHE A 74 -35.54 6.11 20.48
C PHE A 74 -35.92 5.39 21.78
N THR A 75 -37.22 5.24 22.06
CA THR A 75 -37.71 4.54 23.27
C THR A 75 -37.60 3.02 23.16
N SER A 76 -37.62 2.47 21.95
CA SER A 76 -37.23 1.09 21.71
C SER A 76 -35.69 0.98 21.77
N PHE A 77 -35.14 0.05 22.55
CA PHE A 77 -33.69 -0.24 22.62
C PHE A 77 -33.01 -0.55 21.25
N ARG A 78 -33.73 -0.46 20.13
CA ARG A 78 -33.25 -0.52 18.74
C ARG A 78 -32.17 0.52 18.44
N PHE A 79 -32.28 1.74 18.98
CA PHE A 79 -31.24 2.76 18.75
C PHE A 79 -29.89 2.36 19.37
N LEU A 80 -29.91 1.80 20.58
CA LEU A 80 -28.71 1.25 21.23
C LEU A 80 -28.14 0.05 20.46
N HIS A 81 -29.02 -0.80 19.91
CA HIS A 81 -28.60 -1.89 19.04
C HIS A 81 -27.95 -1.37 17.73
N PHE A 82 -28.47 -0.29 17.15
CA PHE A 82 -27.90 0.35 15.97
C PHE A 82 -26.50 0.92 16.24
N LEU A 83 -26.29 1.61 17.36
CA LEU A 83 -24.97 2.10 17.77
C LEU A 83 -23.98 0.97 18.06
N ASN A 84 -24.46 -0.21 18.43
CA ASN A 84 -23.60 -1.37 18.66
C ASN A 84 -23.13 -2.06 17.38
N ILE A 85 -23.69 -1.72 16.21
CA ILE A 85 -23.22 -2.24 14.91
C ILE A 85 -21.78 -1.75 14.69
N PRO A 86 -20.79 -2.64 14.44
CA PRO A 86 -19.38 -2.25 14.36
C PRO A 86 -19.08 -1.15 13.34
N ARG A 87 -19.79 -1.15 12.20
CA ARG A 87 -19.65 -0.10 11.16
C ARG A 87 -20.11 1.28 11.63
N VAL A 88 -21.26 1.32 12.31
CA VAL A 88 -21.81 2.58 12.85
C VAL A 88 -20.92 3.07 13.98
N LYS A 89 -20.54 2.17 14.88
CA LYS A 89 -19.61 2.47 15.97
C LYS A 89 -18.30 3.04 15.45
N PHE A 90 -17.72 2.43 14.43
CA PHE A 90 -16.55 2.94 13.74
C PHE A 90 -16.76 4.38 13.24
N LEU A 91 -17.83 4.62 12.47
CA LEU A 91 -18.12 5.94 11.93
C LEU A 91 -18.28 7.00 13.02
N VAL A 92 -19.00 6.68 14.10
CA VAL A 92 -19.17 7.58 15.24
C VAL A 92 -17.81 7.92 15.86
N HIS A 93 -16.92 6.94 16.08
CA HIS A 93 -15.58 7.22 16.59
C HIS A 93 -14.77 8.13 15.66
N GLN A 94 -14.93 7.98 14.34
CA GLN A 94 -14.26 8.84 13.37
C GLN A 94 -14.80 10.27 13.35
N ILE A 95 -16.11 10.45 13.47
CA ILE A 95 -16.72 11.77 13.57
C ILE A 95 -16.23 12.50 14.83
N PHE A 96 -16.20 11.80 15.97
CA PHE A 96 -15.66 12.36 17.22
C PHE A 96 -14.17 12.69 17.09
N TYR A 97 -13.39 11.83 16.45
CA TYR A 97 -11.96 12.07 16.23
C TYR A 97 -11.70 13.28 15.32
N LEU A 98 -12.46 13.42 14.23
CA LEU A 98 -12.37 14.59 13.35
C LEU A 98 -12.83 15.86 14.08
N GLY A 99 -13.88 15.77 14.88
CA GLY A 99 -14.32 16.85 15.77
C GLY A 99 -13.23 17.28 16.76
N TYR A 100 -12.47 16.33 17.31
CA TYR A 100 -11.33 16.60 18.18
C TYR A 100 -10.18 17.32 17.46
N ILE A 101 -9.86 16.94 16.21
CA ILE A 101 -8.83 17.65 15.41
C ILE A 101 -9.29 19.08 15.11
N VAL A 102 -10.56 19.26 14.71
CA VAL A 102 -11.11 20.60 14.46
C VAL A 102 -11.08 21.44 15.73
N LEU A 103 -11.47 20.88 16.87
CA LEU A 103 -11.38 21.54 18.17
C LEU A 103 -9.93 21.95 18.48
N ALA A 104 -8.97 21.05 18.30
CA ALA A 104 -7.55 21.32 18.54
C ALA A 104 -7.01 22.44 17.63
N ALA A 105 -7.42 22.45 16.35
CA ALA A 105 -7.05 23.50 15.41
C ALA A 105 -7.67 24.86 15.80
N VAL A 106 -8.97 24.88 16.14
CA VAL A 106 -9.66 26.11 16.58
C VAL A 106 -9.04 26.65 17.87
N PHE A 107 -8.74 25.78 18.83
CA PHE A 107 -8.04 26.13 20.06
C PHE A 107 -6.69 26.79 19.75
N LEU A 108 -5.83 26.15 18.95
CA LEU A 108 -4.48 26.67 18.68
C LEU A 108 -4.49 27.99 17.91
N ILE A 109 -5.41 28.15 16.94
CA ILE A 109 -5.54 29.40 16.19
C ILE A 109 -6.07 30.52 17.09
N ARG A 110 -7.03 30.22 17.97
CA ARG A 110 -7.64 31.20 18.87
C ARG A 110 -6.69 31.64 19.98
N GLU A 111 -5.87 30.72 20.50
CA GLU A 111 -4.82 31.00 21.48
C GLU A 111 -3.83 32.05 20.98
N ASP A 112 -3.42 31.96 19.70
CA ASP A 112 -2.51 32.94 19.07
C ASP A 112 -3.14 34.34 18.96
N VAL A 113 -4.45 34.40 18.67
CA VAL A 113 -5.19 35.67 18.55
C VAL A 113 -5.43 36.33 19.90
N ASN A 114 -5.76 35.56 20.93
CA ASN A 114 -6.15 36.09 22.24
C ASN A 114 -4.96 36.39 23.15
N HIS A 115 -3.87 35.64 23.00
CA HIS A 115 -2.63 35.79 23.77
C HIS A 115 -1.44 35.91 22.81
N PRO A 116 -1.38 36.99 22.01
CA PRO A 116 -0.24 37.24 21.14
C PRO A 116 1.02 37.30 22.02
N PRO A 117 2.14 36.69 21.58
CA PRO A 117 3.40 36.73 22.30
C PRO A 117 3.93 38.17 22.34
N THR A 118 3.37 38.99 23.22
CA THR A 118 3.75 40.39 23.38
C THR A 118 4.78 40.44 24.50
N TYR A 119 5.94 41.02 24.20
CA TYR A 119 7.12 41.15 25.06
C TYR A 119 6.92 42.04 26.31
N ASP A 120 5.69 42.22 26.81
CA ASP A 120 5.45 43.11 27.95
C ASP A 120 5.61 42.37 29.28
N PHE A 121 6.84 42.43 29.78
CA PHE A 121 7.32 41.90 31.07
C PHE A 121 6.63 42.51 32.30
N ALA A 122 5.72 43.49 32.13
CA ALA A 122 5.27 44.37 33.20
C ALA A 122 3.91 44.04 33.81
N TYR A 123 3.09 43.21 33.17
CA TYR A 123 1.78 42.83 33.71
C TYR A 123 1.58 41.34 33.53
N GLY A 124 1.66 40.60 34.64
CA GLY A 124 1.14 39.24 34.70
C GLY A 124 -0.34 39.28 34.34
N LEU A 125 -0.64 39.06 33.06
CA LEU A 125 -2.00 38.89 32.58
C LEU A 125 -2.57 37.65 33.28
N PRO A 126 -3.82 37.69 33.75
CA PRO A 126 -4.46 36.52 34.34
C PRO A 126 -4.33 35.34 33.39
N GLN A 127 -3.86 34.18 33.89
CA GLN A 127 -3.99 32.91 33.20
C GLN A 127 -5.48 32.53 33.17
N ASP A 128 -6.26 33.20 32.32
CA ASP A 128 -7.64 32.83 32.09
C ASP A 128 -7.62 31.63 31.13
N TYR A 129 -7.84 30.43 31.68
CA TYR A 129 -7.97 29.22 30.87
C TYR A 129 -9.26 29.32 30.04
N ASP A 130 -9.15 29.28 28.72
CA ASP A 130 -10.35 29.24 27.87
C ASP A 130 -11.09 27.91 28.11
N SER A 131 -12.41 27.97 28.10
CA SER A 131 -13.29 26.80 28.21
C SER A 131 -12.97 25.73 27.16
N LEU A 132 -12.53 26.14 25.96
CA LEU A 132 -12.10 25.25 24.88
C LEU A 132 -10.77 24.54 25.18
N GLU A 133 -9.84 25.22 25.87
CA GLU A 133 -8.55 24.66 26.29
C GLU A 133 -8.78 23.55 27.34
N ILE A 134 -9.63 23.83 28.33
CA ILE A 134 -10.01 22.84 29.35
C ILE A 134 -10.71 21.64 28.69
N PHE A 135 -11.62 21.89 27.75
CA PHE A 135 -12.33 20.82 27.04
C PHE A 135 -11.37 19.96 26.21
N PHE A 136 -10.38 20.58 25.55
CA PHE A 136 -9.32 19.87 24.84
C PHE A 136 -8.53 18.97 25.80
N TRP A 137 -8.08 19.46 26.97
CA TRP A 137 -7.35 18.64 27.94
C TRP A 137 -8.16 17.45 28.46
N VAL A 138 -9.43 17.67 28.80
CA VAL A 138 -10.34 16.60 29.24
C VAL A 138 -10.48 15.54 28.14
N TRP A 139 -10.61 15.96 26.88
CA TRP A 139 -10.69 15.04 25.76
C TRP A 139 -9.37 14.30 25.53
N SER A 140 -8.22 14.98 25.54
CA SER A 140 -6.89 14.35 25.43
C SER A 140 -6.65 13.33 26.54
N GLY A 141 -7.04 13.65 27.78
CA GLY A 141 -6.98 12.74 28.93
C GLY A 141 -7.90 11.52 28.73
N ALA A 142 -9.11 11.72 28.21
CA ALA A 142 -10.02 10.63 27.90
C ALA A 142 -9.46 9.70 26.80
N LEU A 143 -8.79 10.25 25.77
CA LEU A 143 -8.09 9.46 24.76
C LEU A 143 -6.94 8.64 25.36
N LEU A 144 -6.13 9.26 26.23
CA LEU A 144 -5.05 8.55 26.94
C LEU A 144 -5.58 7.41 27.81
N ILE A 145 -6.65 7.65 28.57
CA ILE A 145 -7.32 6.61 29.38
C ILE A 145 -7.84 5.47 28.48
N GLY A 146 -8.38 5.80 27.31
CA GLY A 146 -8.85 4.81 26.34
C GLY A 146 -7.72 3.92 25.78
N GLU A 147 -6.52 4.48 25.57
CA GLU A 147 -5.36 3.68 25.15
C GLU A 147 -4.82 2.83 26.30
N LEU A 148 -4.80 3.36 27.54
CA LEU A 148 -4.43 2.59 28.72
C LEU A 148 -5.39 1.41 28.97
N GLU A 149 -6.70 1.61 28.80
CA GLU A 149 -7.69 0.52 28.88
C GLU A 149 -7.39 -0.58 27.85
N GLN A 150 -6.99 -0.22 26.63
CA GLN A 150 -6.65 -1.20 25.59
C GLN A 150 -5.39 -2.00 25.93
N ILE A 151 -4.40 -1.40 26.60
CA ILE A 151 -3.23 -2.13 27.09
C ILE A 151 -3.66 -3.16 28.14
N VAL A 152 -4.53 -2.75 29.07
CA VAL A 152 -5.06 -3.63 30.12
C VAL A 152 -5.90 -4.77 29.54
N LEU A 153 -6.74 -4.48 28.54
CA LEU A 153 -7.58 -5.48 27.87
C LEU A 153 -6.81 -6.54 27.07
N LYS A 154 -5.58 -6.24 26.65
CA LYS A 154 -4.71 -7.17 25.93
C LYS A 154 -3.91 -8.09 26.86
N MET A 155 -4.04 -7.93 28.18
CA MET A 155 -3.44 -8.86 29.15
C MET A 155 -4.16 -10.22 29.13
N PRO A 156 -3.44 -11.34 29.34
CA PRO A 156 -4.05 -12.67 29.37
C PRO A 156 -5.12 -12.79 30.48
N PRO A 157 -6.26 -13.48 30.24
CA PRO A 157 -7.44 -13.46 31.10
C PRO A 157 -7.29 -14.18 32.45
N ASP A 158 -6.23 -14.98 32.64
CA ASP A 158 -6.01 -15.77 33.86
C ASP A 158 -5.68 -14.91 35.11
N VAL A 159 -5.65 -13.57 34.94
CA VAL A 159 -5.03 -12.59 35.85
C VAL A 159 -5.97 -12.02 36.92
N ILE A 160 -7.30 -12.05 36.75
CA ILE A 160 -8.22 -11.41 37.73
C ILE A 160 -8.42 -12.28 38.99
N SER A 161 -7.98 -13.54 38.97
CA SER A 161 -8.25 -14.54 40.01
C SER A 161 -7.15 -14.71 41.08
N SER A 162 -6.00 -14.04 40.97
CA SER A 162 -4.91 -14.26 41.94
C SER A 162 -5.14 -13.52 43.25
N GLU A 163 -5.30 -14.26 44.35
CA GLU A 163 -5.62 -13.80 45.71
C GLU A 163 -4.57 -12.86 46.37
N ARG A 164 -3.44 -12.53 45.73
CA ARG A 164 -2.44 -11.58 46.25
C ARG A 164 -2.03 -10.52 45.23
N PHE A 165 -2.25 -9.27 45.60
CA PHE A 165 -1.81 -8.09 44.88
C PHE A 165 -0.32 -7.83 45.16
N GLU A 166 0.58 -8.50 44.44
CA GLU A 166 2.01 -8.19 44.47
C GLU A 166 2.36 -7.24 43.31
N LEU A 167 2.74 -5.99 43.63
CA LEU A 167 3.02 -4.92 42.66
C LEU A 167 4.06 -5.33 41.59
N GLY A 168 5.06 -6.14 41.97
CA GLY A 168 6.08 -6.64 41.05
C GLY A 168 5.53 -7.59 39.97
N THR A 169 4.56 -8.44 40.31
CA THR A 169 3.92 -9.34 39.34
C THR A 169 3.00 -8.59 38.38
N LEU A 170 2.34 -7.52 38.84
CA LEU A 170 1.55 -6.63 37.99
C LEU A 170 2.41 -5.83 37.02
N LEU A 171 3.54 -5.27 37.47
CA LEU A 171 4.47 -4.53 36.60
C LEU A 171 5.07 -5.44 35.52
N GLY A 172 5.49 -6.66 35.88
CA GLY A 172 6.00 -7.63 34.91
C GLY A 172 4.96 -8.01 33.84
N ARG A 173 3.70 -8.20 34.26
CA ARG A 173 2.60 -8.60 33.36
C ARG A 173 2.02 -7.42 32.56
N LEU A 174 2.04 -6.21 33.10
CA LEU A 174 1.78 -4.97 32.35
C LEU A 174 2.83 -4.79 31.25
N GLY A 175 4.08 -5.18 31.52
CA GLY A 175 5.14 -5.24 30.52
C GLY A 175 4.77 -6.13 29.33
N GLU A 176 4.21 -7.32 29.55
CA GLU A 176 3.74 -8.20 28.47
C GLU A 176 2.59 -7.60 27.66
N GLY A 177 1.58 -7.04 28.35
CA GLY A 177 0.47 -6.33 27.70
C GLY A 177 0.93 -5.14 26.87
N SER A 178 1.85 -4.34 27.40
CA SER A 178 2.45 -3.20 26.67
C SER A 178 3.26 -3.68 25.46
N ARG A 179 4.01 -4.77 25.57
CA ARG A 179 4.80 -5.34 24.46
C ARG A 179 3.90 -5.75 23.30
N LEU A 180 2.77 -6.40 23.61
CA LEU A 180 1.80 -6.79 22.59
C LEU A 180 1.11 -5.56 21.96
N HIS A 181 0.83 -4.53 22.77
CA HIS A 181 0.25 -3.28 22.29
C HIS A 181 1.20 -2.52 21.35
N PHE A 182 2.48 -2.41 21.71
CA PHE A 182 3.52 -1.71 20.94
C PHE A 182 3.99 -2.44 19.68
N ARG A 183 3.69 -3.74 19.53
CA ARG A 183 3.98 -4.47 18.30
C ARG A 183 3.28 -3.85 17.08
N VAL A 184 2.16 -3.16 17.28
CA VAL A 184 1.47 -2.40 16.24
C VAL A 184 1.99 -0.96 16.25
N GLY A 185 2.69 -0.55 15.19
CA GLY A 185 3.32 0.79 15.10
C GLY A 185 2.33 1.95 15.32
N TRP A 186 1.10 1.83 14.83
CA TRP A 186 0.04 2.84 15.00
C TRP A 186 -0.35 3.07 16.47
N ASN A 187 -0.34 2.03 17.29
CA ASN A 187 -0.62 2.13 18.71
C ASN A 187 0.50 2.89 19.43
N SER A 188 1.75 2.63 19.05
CA SER A 188 2.91 3.36 19.59
C SER A 188 2.85 4.85 19.26
N LEU A 189 2.56 5.18 17.99
CA LEU A 189 2.38 6.57 17.54
C LEU A 189 1.25 7.28 18.31
N SER A 190 0.14 6.57 18.53
CA SER A 190 -1.02 7.08 19.27
C SER A 190 -0.67 7.40 20.72
N LEU A 191 -0.02 6.46 21.42
CA LEU A 191 0.39 6.67 22.80
C LEU A 191 1.40 7.81 22.91
N ALA A 192 2.39 7.87 22.01
CA ALA A 192 3.37 8.95 21.98
C ALA A 192 2.69 10.32 21.81
N THR A 193 1.71 10.42 20.90
CA THR A 193 0.95 11.67 20.67
C THR A 193 0.21 12.12 21.92
N TYR A 194 -0.44 11.21 22.64
CA TYR A 194 -1.19 11.55 23.85
C TYR A 194 -0.29 11.83 25.05
N CYS A 195 0.86 11.15 25.16
CA CYS A 195 1.88 11.49 26.15
C CYS A 195 2.48 12.89 25.90
N LEU A 196 2.71 13.27 24.64
CA LEU A 196 3.14 14.63 24.29
C LEU A 196 2.06 15.68 24.62
N ALA A 197 0.78 15.37 24.38
CA ALA A 197 -0.32 16.24 24.78
C ALA A 197 -0.39 16.43 26.30
N LEU A 198 -0.16 15.36 27.08
CA LEU A 198 -0.06 15.42 28.53
C LEU A 198 1.15 16.24 28.99
N LEU A 199 2.30 16.09 28.33
CA LEU A 199 3.49 16.89 28.61
C LEU A 199 3.22 18.39 28.37
N ALA A 200 2.58 18.73 27.25
CA ALA A 200 2.19 20.11 26.96
C ALA A 200 1.23 20.67 28.01
N PHE A 201 0.25 19.87 28.47
CA PHE A 201 -0.62 20.23 29.59
C PHE A 201 0.17 20.48 30.88
N VAL A 202 1.10 19.61 31.25
CA VAL A 202 1.92 19.78 32.47
C VAL A 202 2.76 21.05 32.39
N LEU A 203 3.39 21.33 31.24
CA LEU A 203 4.17 22.56 31.02
C LEU A 203 3.28 23.81 31.07
N ARG A 204 2.04 23.71 30.59
CA ARG A 204 1.06 24.80 30.59
C ARG A 204 0.49 25.09 31.98
N CYS A 205 0.33 24.07 32.81
CA CYS A 205 -0.10 24.19 34.21
C CYS A 205 1.06 24.49 35.17
N TRP A 206 2.31 24.38 34.72
CA TRP A 206 3.46 24.61 35.59
C TRP A 206 3.51 26.09 35.99
N PRO A 207 3.47 26.41 37.29
CA PRO A 207 3.50 27.78 37.79
C PRO A 207 4.94 28.29 37.76
N SER A 208 5.42 28.67 36.58
CA SER A 208 6.59 29.54 36.46
C SER A 208 6.26 30.67 35.50
N ASP A 209 6.58 31.90 35.88
CA ASP A 209 6.55 33.11 35.06
C ASP A 209 7.53 33.06 33.85
N GLU A 210 7.98 31.86 33.49
CA GLU A 210 8.87 31.60 32.36
C GLU A 210 8.05 31.56 31.07
N TYR A 211 8.00 32.71 30.39
CA TYR A 211 7.56 32.84 29.00
C TYR A 211 8.04 31.68 28.10
N GLN A 212 9.24 31.17 28.35
CA GLN A 212 9.83 30.03 27.62
C GLN A 212 9.03 28.72 27.75
N ALA A 213 8.48 28.42 28.94
CA ALA A 213 7.69 27.22 29.16
C ALA A 213 6.36 27.26 28.40
N GLN A 214 5.75 28.44 28.30
CA GLN A 214 4.50 28.66 27.56
C GLN A 214 4.73 28.52 26.04
N VAL A 215 5.82 29.09 25.52
CA VAL A 215 6.21 28.91 24.11
C VAL A 215 6.51 27.44 23.81
N ALA A 216 7.22 26.74 24.69
CA ALA A 216 7.48 25.30 24.53
C ALA A 216 6.20 24.47 24.49
N ALA A 217 5.23 24.75 25.39
CA ALA A 217 3.93 24.08 25.39
C ALA A 217 3.17 24.30 24.06
N ARG A 218 3.16 25.53 23.53
CA ARG A 218 2.55 25.87 22.23
C ARG A 218 3.21 25.09 21.08
N CYS A 219 4.53 25.04 21.04
CA CYS A 219 5.27 24.25 20.04
C CYS A 219 4.91 22.74 20.11
N ILE A 220 4.81 22.19 21.32
CA ILE A 220 4.43 20.79 21.50
C ILE A 220 2.98 20.56 21.04
N TYR A 221 2.04 21.47 21.33
CA TYR A 221 0.67 21.36 20.82
C TYR A 221 0.60 21.39 19.29
N ALA A 222 1.41 22.22 18.63
CA ALA A 222 1.49 22.25 17.16
C ALA A 222 1.99 20.91 16.59
N VAL A 223 3.02 20.31 17.20
CA VAL A 223 3.51 18.98 16.82
C VAL A 223 2.43 17.92 17.06
N VAL A 224 1.74 17.97 18.20
CA VAL A 224 0.63 17.06 18.51
C VAL A 224 -0.47 17.15 17.45
N LEU A 225 -0.84 18.35 16.98
CA LEU A 225 -1.85 18.51 15.92
C LEU A 225 -1.45 17.79 14.63
N VAL A 226 -0.18 17.90 14.22
CA VAL A 226 0.35 17.18 13.05
C VAL A 226 0.27 15.67 13.25
N LEU A 227 0.70 15.16 14.41
CA LEU A 227 0.65 13.73 14.73
C LEU A 227 -0.79 13.19 14.77
N LEU A 228 -1.75 13.99 15.26
CA LEU A 228 -3.18 13.66 15.21
C LEU A 228 -3.68 13.57 13.76
N GLY A 229 -3.19 14.44 12.87
CA GLY A 229 -3.44 14.37 11.43
C GLY A 229 -2.87 13.09 10.81
N VAL A 230 -1.63 12.73 11.12
CA VAL A 230 -1.00 11.47 10.63
C VAL A 230 -1.81 10.24 11.06
N ARG A 231 -2.38 10.24 12.28
CA ARG A 231 -3.24 9.15 12.75
C ARG A 231 -4.51 8.94 11.89
N LEU A 232 -4.99 9.96 11.14
CA LEU A 232 -6.10 9.75 10.19
C LEU A 232 -5.76 8.76 9.07
N LEU A 233 -4.47 8.53 8.78
CA LEU A 233 -4.06 7.51 7.82
C LEU A 233 -4.52 6.11 8.25
N GLU A 234 -4.60 5.82 9.55
CA GLU A 234 -5.14 4.55 10.06
C GLU A 234 -6.61 4.35 9.66
N THR A 235 -7.40 5.43 9.68
CA THR A 235 -8.82 5.43 9.29
C THR A 235 -9.00 5.16 7.80
N VAL A 236 -8.14 5.78 6.99
CA VAL A 236 -8.15 5.63 5.54
C VAL A 236 -7.88 4.18 5.11
N ARG A 237 -7.19 3.38 5.94
CA ARG A 237 -6.91 1.94 5.69
C ARG A 237 -8.15 1.08 5.53
N ILE A 238 -9.32 1.52 5.98
CA ILE A 238 -10.56 0.73 5.88
C ILE A 238 -11.13 0.74 4.46
N SER A 239 -10.83 1.77 3.68
CA SER A 239 -11.16 1.76 2.26
C SER A 239 -10.28 0.74 1.54
N GLN A 240 -10.86 -0.03 0.63
CA GLN A 240 -10.11 -1.04 -0.12
C GLN A 240 -9.04 -0.40 -1.02
N GLN A 241 -9.43 0.64 -1.77
CA GLN A 241 -8.54 1.28 -2.74
C GLN A 241 -7.38 2.00 -2.05
N VAL A 242 -7.70 2.85 -1.06
CA VAL A 242 -6.68 3.66 -0.39
C VAL A 242 -5.94 2.86 0.68
N GLY A 243 -6.59 1.86 1.29
CA GLY A 243 -5.97 1.03 2.31
C GLY A 243 -4.90 0.10 1.76
N VAL A 244 -5.15 -0.56 0.62
CA VAL A 244 -4.12 -1.34 -0.07
C VAL A 244 -2.95 -0.44 -0.47
N LEU A 245 -3.22 0.72 -1.08
CA LEU A 245 -2.19 1.68 -1.44
C LEU A 245 -1.35 2.14 -0.24
N SER A 246 -1.99 2.42 0.90
CA SER A 246 -1.28 2.86 2.12
C SER A 246 -0.37 1.76 2.70
N ILE A 247 -0.76 0.49 2.58
CA ILE A 247 0.05 -0.64 3.03
C ILE A 247 1.28 -0.77 2.14
N ILE A 248 1.08 -0.75 0.81
CA ILE A 248 2.16 -0.78 -0.18
C ILE A 248 3.13 0.39 0.06
N PHE A 249 2.62 1.61 0.20
CA PHE A 249 3.44 2.81 0.43
C PHE A 249 4.33 2.71 1.66
N ILE A 250 3.78 2.24 2.80
CA ILE A 250 4.56 2.07 4.03
C ILE A 250 5.63 1.00 3.85
N GLN A 251 5.31 -0.12 3.20
CA GLN A 251 6.24 -1.22 2.99
C GLN A 251 7.38 -0.84 2.05
N MET A 252 7.06 -0.09 0.99
CA MET A 252 8.04 0.49 0.06
C MET A 252 8.96 1.48 0.77
N ILE A 253 8.44 2.38 1.62
CA ILE A 253 9.28 3.31 2.38
C ILE A 253 10.23 2.59 3.33
N ILE A 254 9.77 1.53 4.00
CA ILE A 254 10.59 0.83 5.00
C ILE A 254 11.65 -0.05 4.31
N SER A 255 11.31 -0.68 3.18
CA SER A 255 12.19 -1.67 2.54
C SER A 255 13.12 -1.04 1.52
N ASP A 256 12.61 -0.09 0.73
CA ASP A 256 13.30 0.40 -0.47
C ASP A 256 14.02 1.72 -0.20
N CYS A 257 13.45 2.66 0.58
CA CYS A 257 14.10 3.96 0.80
C CYS A 257 15.42 3.97 1.61
N PRO A 258 15.67 3.12 2.62
CA PRO A 258 16.89 3.21 3.44
C PRO A 258 18.21 3.23 2.66
N PRO A 259 18.48 2.33 1.68
CA PRO A 259 19.70 2.40 0.89
C PRO A 259 19.81 3.71 0.08
N PHE A 260 18.70 4.25 -0.43
CA PHE A 260 18.72 5.53 -1.14
C PHE A 260 19.01 6.70 -0.21
N PHE A 261 18.49 6.71 1.03
CA PHE A 261 18.84 7.72 2.02
C PHE A 261 20.32 7.68 2.41
N ILE A 262 20.92 6.49 2.45
CA ILE A 262 22.36 6.35 2.69
C ILE A 262 23.16 6.94 1.53
N VAL A 263 22.84 6.58 0.28
CA VAL A 263 23.52 7.15 -0.90
C VAL A 263 23.29 8.65 -1.00
N TYR A 264 22.07 9.12 -0.72
CA TYR A 264 21.73 10.52 -0.62
C TYR A 264 22.61 11.23 0.41
N ALA A 265 22.74 10.71 1.63
CA ALA A 265 23.58 11.31 2.67
C ALA A 265 25.06 11.35 2.27
N VAL A 266 25.57 10.30 1.60
CA VAL A 266 26.94 10.24 1.09
C VAL A 266 27.20 11.32 0.03
N LEU A 267 26.19 11.73 -0.74
CA LEU A 267 26.30 12.82 -1.70
C LEU A 267 26.05 14.20 -1.05
N ALA A 268 25.03 14.30 -0.20
CA ALA A 268 24.57 15.56 0.38
C ALA A 268 25.53 16.11 1.45
N ILE A 269 26.09 15.26 2.33
CA ILE A 269 26.96 15.73 3.42
C ILE A 269 28.26 16.35 2.88
N PRO A 270 29.03 15.69 1.99
CA PRO A 270 30.26 16.29 1.44
C PRO A 270 29.96 17.53 0.60
N THR A 271 28.88 17.55 -0.18
CA THR A 271 28.46 18.75 -0.90
C THR A 271 28.09 19.87 0.07
N GLY A 272 27.37 19.59 1.14
CA GLY A 272 27.05 20.58 2.19
C GLY A 272 28.30 21.15 2.84
N ILE A 273 29.26 20.30 3.19
CA ILE A 273 30.57 20.75 3.70
C ILE A 273 31.29 21.61 2.66
N CYS A 274 31.32 21.18 1.40
CA CYS A 274 31.93 21.94 0.30
C CYS A 274 31.31 23.33 0.14
N LEU A 275 29.98 23.44 0.12
CA LEU A 275 29.28 24.73 0.05
C LEU A 275 29.58 25.60 1.26
N SER A 276 29.62 25.02 2.47
CA SER A 276 29.95 25.76 3.69
C SER A 276 31.37 26.33 3.71
N VAL A 277 32.32 25.66 3.03
CA VAL A 277 33.70 26.13 2.88
C VAL A 277 33.82 27.18 1.78
N LEU A 278 33.10 27.00 0.67
CA LEU A 278 33.13 27.92 -0.47
C LEU A 278 32.34 29.21 -0.23
N GLN A 279 31.33 29.19 0.65
CA GLN A 279 30.59 30.36 1.10
C GLN A 279 30.91 30.64 2.58
N PRO A 280 32.14 31.12 2.90
CA PRO A 280 32.44 31.54 4.25
C PRO A 280 31.52 32.72 4.59
N ARG A 281 30.71 32.57 5.64
CA ARG A 281 29.81 33.62 6.13
C ARG A 281 30.66 34.86 6.45
N GLN A 282 30.65 35.85 5.56
CA GLN A 282 31.28 37.14 5.81
C GLN A 282 30.44 37.83 6.89
N VAL A 283 31.05 38.05 8.04
CA VAL A 283 30.47 38.86 9.10
C VAL A 283 30.62 40.32 8.66
N VAL A 284 29.70 40.79 7.81
CA VAL A 284 29.64 42.20 7.41
C VAL A 284 29.15 43.00 8.62
N GLY A 285 29.88 44.08 8.91
CA GLY A 285 29.75 44.87 10.13
C GLY A 285 28.34 45.38 10.42
N GLU A 286 28.12 45.62 11.72
CA GLU A 286 26.90 46.13 12.37
C GLU A 286 25.79 45.11 12.70
N GLU A 287 25.77 43.91 12.10
CA GLU A 287 24.87 42.80 12.50
C GLU A 287 25.50 41.79 13.47
N LEU A 288 26.62 42.14 14.12
CA LEU A 288 27.32 41.23 15.05
C LEU A 288 26.50 40.88 16.29
N THR A 289 25.58 41.76 16.70
CA THR A 289 24.69 41.56 17.85
C THR A 289 23.51 40.64 17.53
N ASP A 290 23.13 40.56 16.25
CA ASP A 290 22.11 39.60 15.85
C ASP A 290 22.74 38.25 15.57
N VAL A 291 23.87 38.13 14.85
CA VAL A 291 24.33 36.84 14.30
C VAL A 291 25.19 36.00 15.25
N ILE A 292 26.05 36.62 16.06
CA ILE A 292 26.65 35.98 17.23
C ILE A 292 25.75 36.43 18.35
N GLY A 293 24.86 35.54 18.81
CA GLY A 293 23.77 35.91 19.69
C GLY A 293 24.19 36.97 20.70
N GLY A 294 23.34 37.98 20.85
CA GLY A 294 23.52 38.94 21.94
C GLY A 294 23.83 38.17 23.23
N PRO A 295 24.56 38.74 24.20
CA PRO A 295 24.97 38.04 25.43
C PRO A 295 23.85 37.29 26.20
N SER A 296 22.60 37.52 25.80
CA SER A 296 21.34 36.95 26.29
C SER A 296 20.77 35.76 25.50
N ASP A 297 21.28 35.38 24.33
CA ASP A 297 20.66 34.32 23.52
C ASP A 297 20.96 32.91 24.03
N PRO A 298 19.96 32.03 24.20
CA PRO A 298 20.18 30.67 24.66
C PRO A 298 21.04 29.85 23.68
N GLN A 299 22.01 29.10 24.21
CA GLN A 299 22.92 28.27 23.40
C GLN A 299 22.21 27.29 22.45
N TRP A 300 21.01 26.83 22.78
CA TRP A 300 20.23 25.93 21.91
C TRP A 300 19.74 26.59 20.62
N LEU A 301 19.53 27.91 20.61
CA LEU A 301 19.08 28.66 19.42
C LEU A 301 20.18 28.71 18.33
N SER A 302 21.45 28.63 18.75
CA SER A 302 22.58 28.56 17.83
C SER A 302 22.52 27.34 16.90
N VAL A 303 21.98 26.21 17.38
CA VAL A 303 21.80 24.97 16.60
C VAL A 303 20.80 25.18 15.45
N PHE A 304 19.73 25.94 15.68
CA PHE A 304 18.76 26.24 14.63
C PHE A 304 19.30 27.25 13.60
N ARG A 305 20.20 28.16 14.01
CA ARG A 305 20.95 28.99 13.06
C ARG A 305 21.90 28.21 12.16
N TYR A 306 22.38 27.05 12.60
CA TYR A 306 23.10 26.12 11.72
C TYR A 306 22.20 25.51 10.65
N LEU A 307 20.87 25.46 10.81
CA LEU A 307 19.96 24.95 9.77
C LEU A 307 19.87 25.87 8.55
N ASP A 308 20.07 27.17 8.76
CA ASP A 308 20.12 28.18 7.69
C ASP A 308 21.56 28.39 7.16
N SER A 309 22.46 27.46 7.48
CA SER A 309 23.81 27.48 6.95
C SER A 309 23.87 26.87 5.54
N PRO A 310 24.86 27.25 4.72
CA PRO A 310 25.07 26.66 3.40
C PRO A 310 25.24 25.13 3.40
N PHE A 311 25.54 24.53 4.57
CA PHE A 311 25.60 23.09 4.75
C PHE A 311 24.27 22.38 4.44
N TRP A 312 23.12 22.99 4.75
CA TRP A 312 21.80 22.40 4.50
C TRP A 312 21.22 22.75 3.13
N ALA A 313 21.87 23.63 2.35
CA ALA A 313 21.43 23.97 1.00
C ALA A 313 21.19 22.74 0.11
N PRO A 314 22.02 21.66 0.13
CA PRO A 314 21.75 20.46 -0.66
C PRO A 314 20.45 19.74 -0.30
N PHE A 315 19.99 19.84 0.96
CA PHE A 315 18.72 19.25 1.40
C PHE A 315 17.53 19.98 0.79
N TRP A 316 17.49 21.30 0.95
CA TRP A 316 16.44 22.14 0.37
C TRP A 316 16.44 22.12 -1.16
N ALA A 317 17.63 21.96 -1.76
CA ALA A 317 17.80 21.85 -3.21
C ALA A 317 17.07 20.64 -3.82
N VAL A 318 17.00 19.50 -3.12
CA VAL A 318 16.23 18.32 -3.58
C VAL A 318 14.73 18.62 -3.65
N LEU A 319 14.23 19.48 -2.77
CA LEU A 319 12.85 19.94 -2.77
C LEU A 319 12.59 21.05 -3.80
N GLY A 320 13.61 21.42 -4.59
CA GLY A 320 13.52 22.48 -5.61
C GLY A 320 13.79 23.89 -5.08
N HIS A 321 14.17 24.04 -3.80
CA HIS A 321 14.54 25.34 -3.24
C HIS A 321 16.03 25.59 -3.43
N PHE A 322 16.39 26.10 -4.60
CA PHE A 322 17.73 26.60 -4.89
C PHE A 322 17.64 27.83 -5.79
N ASP A 323 18.42 28.86 -5.48
CA ASP A 323 18.57 30.02 -6.36
C ASP A 323 20.04 30.15 -6.75
N VAL A 324 20.29 30.06 -8.06
CA VAL A 324 21.64 30.15 -8.63
C VAL A 324 22.16 31.59 -8.56
N GLN A 325 21.25 32.58 -8.61
CA GLN A 325 21.63 33.98 -8.59
C GLN A 325 22.13 34.39 -7.20
N THR A 326 21.47 33.95 -6.13
CA THR A 326 21.94 34.17 -4.75
C THR A 326 23.26 33.45 -4.51
N LEU A 327 23.40 32.22 -5.02
CA LEU A 327 24.64 31.43 -4.90
C LEU A 327 25.85 32.16 -5.51
N ILE A 328 25.68 32.81 -6.67
CA ILE A 328 26.72 33.60 -7.33
C ILE A 328 26.93 34.95 -6.63
N GLN A 329 25.85 35.61 -6.21
CA GLN A 329 25.90 36.93 -5.55
C GLN A 329 26.55 36.89 -4.16
N ASP A 330 26.53 35.74 -3.48
CA ASP A 330 27.17 35.54 -2.17
C ASP A 330 28.66 35.15 -2.29
N ALA A 331 29.14 34.77 -3.47
CA ALA A 331 30.54 34.42 -3.72
C ALA A 331 31.48 35.64 -3.86
N ARG A 332 31.06 36.83 -3.40
CA ARG A 332 31.66 38.15 -3.71
C ARG A 332 33.18 38.19 -3.54
N GLY A 333 33.90 38.24 -4.67
CA GLY A 333 35.28 38.70 -4.73
C GLY A 333 36.34 37.64 -5.03
N GLN A 334 35.97 36.36 -5.18
CA GLN A 334 36.89 35.32 -5.65
C GLN A 334 36.40 34.69 -6.94
N VAL A 335 36.99 35.12 -8.07
CA VAL A 335 36.65 34.63 -9.42
C VAL A 335 36.61 33.11 -9.49
N PHE A 336 37.50 32.41 -8.78
CA PHE A 336 37.53 30.94 -8.77
C PHE A 336 36.29 30.31 -8.10
N VAL A 337 35.79 30.91 -7.02
CA VAL A 337 34.63 30.41 -6.27
C VAL A 337 33.34 30.62 -7.07
N GLU A 338 33.22 31.75 -7.77
CA GLU A 338 32.07 32.10 -8.60
C GLU A 338 31.77 31.05 -9.69
N TRP A 339 32.80 30.38 -10.24
CA TRP A 339 32.62 29.30 -11.21
C TRP A 339 32.55 27.92 -10.56
N LEU A 340 33.35 27.65 -9.53
CA LEU A 340 33.41 26.32 -8.90
C LEU A 340 32.11 25.96 -8.18
N LEU A 341 31.51 26.93 -7.48
CA LEU A 341 30.33 26.74 -6.65
C LEU A 341 29.10 26.23 -7.45
N PRO A 342 28.66 26.89 -8.55
CA PRO A 342 27.55 26.39 -9.36
C PRO A 342 27.88 25.07 -10.06
N ILE A 343 29.14 24.80 -10.40
CA ILE A 343 29.54 23.53 -11.02
C ILE A 343 29.42 22.37 -10.02
N MET A 344 29.98 22.51 -8.82
CA MET A 344 29.89 21.47 -7.78
C MET A 344 28.44 21.20 -7.38
N PHE A 345 27.65 22.27 -7.24
CA PHE A 345 26.22 22.15 -6.94
C PHE A 345 25.42 21.54 -8.10
N GLY A 346 25.76 21.89 -9.35
CA GLY A 346 25.16 21.32 -10.55
C GLY A 346 25.44 19.82 -10.71
N ILE A 347 26.67 19.37 -10.43
CA ILE A 347 27.02 17.94 -10.42
C ILE A 347 26.23 17.19 -9.35
N TYR A 348 26.07 17.76 -8.16
CA TYR A 348 25.23 17.20 -7.10
C TYR A 348 23.77 17.06 -7.56
N LEU A 349 23.17 18.14 -8.08
CA LEU A 349 21.80 18.13 -8.58
C LEU A 349 21.59 17.12 -9.71
N ALA A 350 22.53 17.02 -10.65
CA ALA A 350 22.48 16.01 -11.70
C ALA A 350 22.53 14.59 -11.11
N SER A 351 23.40 14.35 -10.13
CA SER A 351 23.54 13.05 -9.47
C SER A 351 22.26 12.67 -8.70
N ILE A 352 21.62 13.61 -8.00
CA ILE A 352 20.38 13.34 -7.27
C ILE A 352 19.18 13.19 -8.22
N LEU A 353 18.95 14.16 -9.11
CA LEU A 353 17.74 14.20 -9.92
C LEU A 353 17.76 13.22 -11.09
N VAL A 354 18.92 13.04 -11.75
CA VAL A 354 19.02 12.19 -12.95
C VAL A 354 19.34 10.75 -12.58
N VAL A 355 20.18 10.52 -11.56
CA VAL A 355 20.59 9.16 -11.19
C VAL A 355 19.73 8.65 -10.03
N LEU A 356 19.81 9.30 -8.86
CA LEU A 356 19.25 8.73 -7.64
C LEU A 356 17.71 8.65 -7.68
N LEU A 357 17.04 9.73 -8.10
CA LEU A 357 15.58 9.80 -8.17
C LEU A 357 15.03 8.83 -9.23
N ASN A 358 15.65 8.75 -10.40
CA ASN A 358 15.23 7.82 -11.46
C ASN A 358 15.41 6.34 -11.04
N LEU A 359 16.50 6.02 -10.35
CA LEU A 359 16.69 4.67 -9.79
C LEU A 359 15.69 4.38 -8.68
N LEU A 360 15.37 5.35 -7.83
CA LEU A 360 14.37 5.20 -6.78
C LEU A 360 12.99 4.92 -7.40
N ILE A 361 12.58 5.69 -8.41
CA ILE A 361 11.32 5.44 -9.13
C ILE A 361 11.31 4.05 -9.77
N ALA A 362 12.41 3.62 -10.40
CA ALA A 362 12.49 2.32 -11.05
C ALA A 362 12.35 1.14 -10.06
N VAL A 363 13.03 1.22 -8.91
CA VAL A 363 12.92 0.21 -7.85
C VAL A 363 11.51 0.21 -7.27
N MET A 364 10.98 1.39 -6.93
CA MET A 364 9.64 1.54 -6.38
C MET A 364 8.55 1.03 -7.32
N SER A 365 8.71 1.18 -8.64
CA SER A 365 7.75 0.64 -9.61
C SER A 365 7.74 -0.89 -9.60
N THR A 366 8.92 -1.51 -9.57
CA THR A 366 9.03 -2.98 -9.54
C THR A 366 8.46 -3.54 -8.23
N THR A 367 8.81 -2.94 -7.09
CA THR A 367 8.31 -3.40 -5.79
C THR A 367 6.81 -3.14 -5.62
N TYR A 368 6.26 -2.07 -6.21
CA TYR A 368 4.81 -1.86 -6.25
C TYR A 368 4.08 -3.01 -6.96
N GLU A 369 4.58 -3.47 -8.10
CA GLU A 369 4.00 -4.58 -8.84
C GLU A 369 4.02 -5.87 -8.01
N GLU A 370 5.17 -6.19 -7.40
CA GLU A 370 5.34 -7.37 -6.54
C GLU A 370 4.44 -7.33 -5.28
N LEU A 371 4.33 -6.17 -4.64
CA LEU A 371 3.56 -6.01 -3.40
C LEU A 371 2.06 -5.87 -3.62
N SER A 372 1.60 -5.52 -4.81
CA SER A 372 0.17 -5.28 -5.08
C SER A 372 -0.72 -6.49 -4.79
N GLU A 373 -0.26 -7.70 -5.09
CA GLU A 373 -1.01 -8.94 -4.85
C GLU A 373 -1.02 -9.32 -3.36
N VAL A 374 0.15 -9.27 -2.71
CA VAL A 374 0.30 -9.65 -1.29
C VAL A 374 -0.41 -8.66 -0.36
N SER A 375 -0.30 -7.37 -0.65
CA SER A 375 -0.90 -6.29 0.16
C SER A 375 -2.43 -6.34 0.21
N THR A 376 -3.08 -6.90 -0.82
CA THR A 376 -4.54 -7.10 -0.81
C THR A 376 -4.94 -8.12 0.26
N LEU A 377 -4.19 -9.21 0.39
CA LEU A 377 -4.40 -10.20 1.45
C LEU A 377 -4.13 -9.61 2.84
N GLU A 378 -3.04 -8.86 2.98
CA GLU A 378 -2.72 -8.17 4.23
C GLU A 378 -3.79 -7.15 4.62
N TRP A 379 -4.36 -6.44 3.64
CA TRP A 379 -5.47 -5.52 3.86
C TRP A 379 -6.71 -6.25 4.40
N HIS A 380 -7.05 -7.42 3.84
CA HIS A 380 -8.15 -8.24 4.37
C HIS A 380 -7.92 -8.63 5.83
N TYR A 381 -6.69 -9.03 6.18
CA TYR A 381 -6.33 -9.37 7.55
C TYR A 381 -6.41 -8.15 8.48
N ALA A 382 -5.83 -7.02 8.08
CA ALA A 382 -5.89 -5.76 8.84
C ALA A 382 -7.33 -5.30 9.05
N ARG A 383 -8.17 -5.39 8.02
CA ARG A 383 -9.59 -5.06 8.10
C ARG A 383 -10.33 -5.97 9.08
N ALA A 384 -10.06 -7.28 9.06
CA ALA A 384 -10.65 -8.21 10.00
C ALA A 384 -10.28 -7.88 11.45
N GLN A 385 -9.02 -7.51 11.71
CA GLN A 385 -8.56 -7.06 13.02
C GLN A 385 -9.28 -5.81 13.51
N ILE A 386 -9.46 -4.79 12.64
CA ILE A 386 -10.20 -3.58 12.98
C ILE A 386 -11.65 -3.92 13.33
N VAL A 387 -12.32 -4.75 12.53
CA VAL A 387 -13.71 -5.16 12.80
C VAL A 387 -13.83 -5.86 14.16
N LEU A 388 -12.89 -6.74 14.50
CA LEU A 388 -12.84 -7.41 15.80
C LEU A 388 -12.65 -6.39 16.95
N GLN A 389 -11.76 -5.41 16.78
CA GLN A 389 -11.52 -4.38 17.79
C GLN A 389 -12.77 -3.53 18.07
N TYR A 390 -13.48 -3.08 17.03
CA TYR A 390 -14.71 -2.29 17.19
C TYR A 390 -15.91 -3.13 17.65
N LYS A 391 -15.90 -4.46 17.44
CA LYS A 391 -16.90 -5.36 17.99
C LYS A 391 -16.73 -5.53 19.50
N ASP A 392 -15.52 -5.91 19.93
CA ASP A 392 -15.30 -6.46 21.27
C ASP A 392 -14.65 -5.47 22.26
N GLN A 393 -13.87 -4.50 21.78
CA GLN A 393 -13.01 -3.68 22.66
C GLN A 393 -13.49 -2.24 22.80
N LYS A 394 -14.09 -1.66 21.75
CA LYS A 394 -14.58 -0.27 21.78
C LYS A 394 -16.08 -0.23 22.07
N PHE A 395 -16.48 0.54 23.08
CA PHE A 395 -17.88 0.75 23.44
C PHE A 395 -18.35 2.16 23.08
N TRP A 396 -17.84 3.17 23.79
CA TRP A 396 -18.23 4.57 23.64
C TRP A 396 -17.08 5.40 23.03
N PRO A 397 -17.37 6.35 22.12
CA PRO A 397 -16.35 7.24 21.59
C PRO A 397 -15.78 8.13 22.71
N PRO A 398 -14.47 8.44 22.69
CA PRO A 398 -13.91 9.48 23.56
C PRO A 398 -14.61 10.83 23.31
N PRO A 399 -14.97 11.61 24.35
CA PRO A 399 -14.57 11.47 25.77
C PRO A 399 -15.51 10.61 26.65
N LEU A 400 -16.61 10.09 26.10
CA LEU A 400 -17.61 9.32 26.85
C LEU A 400 -17.08 7.96 27.34
N ASN A 401 -15.94 7.51 26.82
CA ASN A 401 -15.26 6.28 27.25
C ASN A 401 -14.90 6.27 28.74
N VAL A 402 -14.63 7.43 29.36
CA VAL A 402 -14.28 7.53 30.78
C VAL A 402 -15.35 6.92 31.69
N VAL A 403 -16.64 7.11 31.35
CA VAL A 403 -17.77 6.53 32.10
C VAL A 403 -17.73 5.01 32.06
N HIS A 404 -17.41 4.43 30.90
CA HIS A 404 -17.30 2.98 30.73
C HIS A 404 -16.12 2.41 31.55
N VAL A 405 -14.97 3.07 31.48
CA VAL A 405 -13.79 2.69 32.27
C VAL A 405 -14.11 2.74 33.76
N MET A 406 -14.80 3.78 34.23
CA MET A 406 -15.19 3.91 35.63
C MET A 406 -16.18 2.83 36.06
N TYR A 407 -17.15 2.47 35.21
CA TYR A 407 -18.06 1.34 35.45
C TYR A 407 -17.30 0.00 35.55
N ARG A 408 -16.32 -0.24 34.68
CA ARG A 408 -15.51 -1.47 34.74
C ARG A 408 -14.60 -1.50 35.97
N ALA A 409 -13.97 -0.37 36.31
CA ALA A 409 -13.13 -0.24 37.48
C ALA A 409 -13.92 -0.48 38.77
N THR A 410 -15.11 0.11 38.89
CA THR A 410 -16.01 -0.11 40.04
C THR A 410 -16.50 -1.56 40.10
N ARG A 411 -16.87 -2.18 38.98
CA ARG A 411 -17.22 -3.61 38.92
C ARG A 411 -16.05 -4.51 39.31
N ALA A 412 -14.84 -4.22 38.85
CA ALA A 412 -13.63 -4.97 39.19
C ALA A 412 -13.30 -4.85 40.69
N ALA A 413 -13.41 -3.64 41.25
CA ALA A 413 -13.27 -3.43 42.69
C ALA A 413 -14.35 -4.20 43.48
N LEU A 414 -15.60 -4.22 42.99
CA LEU A 414 -16.69 -5.00 43.58
C LEU A 414 -16.44 -6.50 43.51
N SER A 415 -15.88 -7.03 42.42
CA SER A 415 -15.54 -8.46 42.31
C SER A 415 -14.42 -8.86 43.27
N LEU A 416 -13.48 -7.95 43.57
CA LEU A 416 -12.44 -8.20 44.57
C LEU A 416 -12.98 -8.24 46.01
N VAL A 417 -14.02 -7.44 46.30
CA VAL A 417 -14.60 -7.35 47.66
C VAL A 417 -15.71 -8.38 47.89
N LYS A 418 -16.56 -8.63 46.88
CA LYS A 418 -17.68 -9.59 46.93
C LYS A 418 -17.86 -10.31 45.59
N PRO A 419 -17.15 -11.43 45.37
CA PRO A 419 -17.23 -12.18 44.12
C PRO A 419 -18.64 -12.77 43.86
N SER A 420 -19.44 -13.01 44.91
CA SER A 420 -20.79 -13.58 44.79
C SER A 420 -21.84 -12.65 44.17
N LEU A 421 -21.59 -11.33 44.14
CA LEU A 421 -22.50 -10.33 43.58
C LEU A 421 -22.27 -10.07 42.09
N VAL A 422 -21.08 -10.38 41.59
CA VAL A 422 -20.70 -10.19 40.19
C VAL A 422 -20.91 -11.51 39.46
N ARG A 423 -22.13 -11.70 38.93
CA ARG A 423 -22.40 -12.82 38.00
C ARG A 423 -21.84 -12.44 36.63
N ASP A 424 -20.76 -13.09 36.21
CA ASP A 424 -20.22 -12.87 34.88
C ASP A 424 -21.20 -13.37 33.83
N HIS A 425 -21.86 -12.44 33.14
CA HIS A 425 -22.30 -12.71 31.78
C HIS A 425 -21.02 -12.89 30.96
N GLU A 426 -20.78 -14.10 30.48
CA GLU A 426 -19.77 -14.36 29.45
C GLU A 426 -20.09 -13.47 28.25
N VAL A 427 -19.42 -12.32 28.16
CA VAL A 427 -19.39 -11.56 26.92
C VAL A 427 -18.60 -12.45 25.96
N THR A 428 -19.30 -13.13 25.06
CA THR A 428 -18.69 -14.01 24.06
C THR A 428 -17.74 -13.17 23.19
N THR A 429 -16.45 -13.22 23.51
CA THR A 429 -15.40 -12.58 22.73
C THR A 429 -15.23 -13.30 21.39
N GLY A 430 -15.06 -12.53 20.31
CA GLY A 430 -14.98 -13.07 18.95
C GLY A 430 -16.34 -13.46 18.36
N PHE A 431 -16.31 -14.15 17.21
CA PHE A 431 -17.50 -14.63 16.50
C PHE A 431 -17.90 -16.03 16.96
N LYS A 432 -18.03 -16.25 18.28
CA LYS A 432 -18.48 -17.54 18.82
C LYS A 432 -19.99 -17.64 18.65
N ILE A 433 -20.43 -18.43 17.68
CA ILE A 433 -21.84 -18.78 17.52
C ILE A 433 -22.14 -19.88 18.54
N GLN A 434 -22.94 -19.58 19.55
CA GLN A 434 -23.45 -20.60 20.46
C GLN A 434 -24.47 -21.46 19.69
N LEU A 435 -24.04 -22.64 19.27
CA LEU A 435 -24.88 -23.61 18.61
C LEU A 435 -25.55 -24.49 19.67
N THR A 436 -26.85 -24.72 19.56
CA THR A 436 -27.52 -25.78 20.32
C THR A 436 -26.94 -27.13 19.89
N GLN A 437 -26.79 -28.12 20.79
CA GLN A 437 -26.23 -29.45 20.48
C GLN A 437 -26.82 -30.09 19.19
N ALA A 438 -28.11 -29.95 18.94
CA ALA A 438 -28.75 -30.44 17.72
C ALA A 438 -28.26 -29.72 16.44
N ARG A 439 -27.99 -28.42 16.52
CA ARG A 439 -27.41 -27.63 15.42
C ARG A 439 -25.93 -27.94 15.23
N GLU A 440 -25.17 -28.23 16.28
CA GLU A 440 -23.76 -28.65 16.19
C GLU A 440 -23.60 -29.93 15.37
N LEU A 441 -24.37 -30.97 15.70
CA LEU A 441 -24.40 -32.23 14.94
C LEU A 441 -24.76 -32.00 13.47
N GLN A 442 -25.72 -31.11 13.19
CA GLN A 442 -26.11 -30.78 11.82
C GLN A 442 -25.02 -29.98 11.08
N THR A 443 -24.27 -29.12 11.76
CA THR A 443 -23.16 -28.38 11.15
C THR A 443 -22.00 -29.31 10.86
N GLN A 444 -21.62 -30.19 11.80
CA GLN A 444 -20.57 -31.20 11.59
C GLN A 444 -20.90 -32.15 10.44
N ALA A 445 -22.16 -32.59 10.31
CA ALA A 445 -22.58 -33.42 9.19
C ALA A 445 -22.42 -32.70 7.84
N ARG A 446 -22.75 -31.41 7.78
CA ARG A 446 -22.56 -30.57 6.58
C ARG A 446 -21.08 -30.32 6.29
N GLU A 447 -20.26 -30.08 7.29
CA GLU A 447 -18.81 -29.91 7.15
C GLU A 447 -18.16 -31.19 6.63
N LEU A 448 -18.52 -32.36 7.18
CA LEU A 448 -18.03 -33.65 6.70
C LEU A 448 -18.45 -33.89 5.24
N GLN A 449 -19.69 -33.53 4.89
CA GLN A 449 -20.18 -33.65 3.52
C GLN A 449 -19.44 -32.71 2.57
N GLY A 450 -19.20 -31.46 2.98
CA GLY A 450 -18.42 -30.48 2.23
C GLY A 450 -16.97 -30.93 2.05
N LEU A 451 -16.35 -31.46 3.10
CA LEU A 451 -14.98 -31.99 3.06
C LEU A 451 -14.87 -33.20 2.11
N LYS A 452 -15.84 -34.12 2.16
CA LYS A 452 -15.89 -35.26 1.24
C LYS A 452 -16.05 -34.80 -0.21
N ALA A 453 -16.93 -33.84 -0.47
CA ALA A 453 -17.11 -33.28 -1.81
C ALA A 453 -15.84 -32.57 -2.32
N CYS A 454 -15.20 -31.77 -1.47
CA CYS A 454 -13.95 -31.08 -1.80
C CYS A 454 -12.81 -32.07 -2.05
N HIS A 455 -12.72 -33.14 -1.25
CA HIS A 455 -11.73 -34.19 -1.44
C HIS A 455 -11.96 -34.95 -2.76
N ALA A 456 -13.20 -35.30 -3.07
CA ALA A 456 -13.55 -35.95 -4.33
C ALA A 456 -13.19 -35.07 -5.55
N ALA A 457 -13.51 -33.77 -5.50
CA ALA A 457 -13.13 -32.83 -6.55
C ALA A 457 -11.60 -32.71 -6.69
N HIS A 458 -10.85 -32.67 -5.58
CA HIS A 458 -9.39 -32.62 -5.63
C HIS A 458 -8.76 -33.89 -6.22
N VAL A 459 -9.34 -35.07 -5.95
CA VAL A 459 -8.90 -36.32 -6.57
C VAL A 459 -9.16 -36.31 -8.07
N GLU A 460 -10.35 -35.84 -8.50
CA GLU A 460 -10.70 -35.72 -9.92
C GLU A 460 -9.75 -34.76 -10.66
N ASP A 461 -9.39 -33.63 -10.05
CA ASP A 461 -8.44 -32.68 -10.64
C ASP A 461 -7.03 -33.27 -10.76
N LYS A 462 -6.56 -34.05 -9.77
CA LYS A 462 -5.28 -34.77 -9.87
C LYS A 462 -5.28 -35.83 -10.96
N GLU A 463 -6.39 -36.54 -11.14
CA GLU A 463 -6.54 -37.50 -12.25
C GLU A 463 -6.50 -36.81 -13.60
N LYS A 464 -7.15 -35.64 -13.73
CA LYS A 464 -7.07 -34.80 -14.94
C LYS A 464 -5.64 -34.31 -15.19
N GLU A 465 -4.93 -33.82 -14.17
CA GLU A 465 -3.53 -33.41 -14.29
C GLU A 465 -2.63 -34.57 -14.73
N ALA A 466 -2.79 -35.76 -14.16
CA ALA A 466 -2.06 -36.95 -14.56
C ALA A 466 -2.36 -37.37 -16.00
N ALA A 467 -3.64 -37.29 -16.43
CA ALA A 467 -4.03 -37.56 -17.81
C ALA A 467 -3.43 -36.54 -18.78
N VAL A 468 -3.38 -35.25 -18.41
CA VAL A 468 -2.74 -34.19 -19.20
C VAL A 468 -1.23 -34.41 -19.29
N ALA A 469 -0.57 -34.82 -18.21
CA ALA A 469 0.85 -35.16 -18.21
C ALA A 469 1.16 -36.34 -19.16
N ASN A 470 0.35 -37.41 -19.11
CA ASN A 470 0.48 -38.56 -20.02
C ASN A 470 0.25 -38.16 -21.49
N LEU A 471 -0.73 -37.30 -21.77
CA LEU A 471 -0.95 -36.76 -23.11
C LEU A 471 0.23 -35.91 -23.58
N HIS A 472 0.80 -35.08 -22.71
CA HIS A 472 1.97 -34.28 -23.04
C HIS A 472 3.19 -35.16 -23.39
N GLU A 473 3.38 -36.27 -22.68
CA GLU A 473 4.42 -37.25 -22.99
C GLU A 473 4.19 -37.95 -24.34
N LEU A 474 2.95 -38.39 -24.63
CA LEU A 474 2.57 -38.97 -25.92
C LEU A 474 2.81 -38.00 -27.09
N VAL A 475 2.40 -36.75 -26.93
CA VAL A 475 2.61 -35.70 -27.94
C VAL A 475 4.10 -35.44 -28.14
N LYS A 476 4.88 -35.41 -27.06
CA LYS A 476 6.34 -35.26 -27.15
C LYS A 476 6.98 -36.43 -27.92
N ASN A 477 6.62 -37.67 -27.59
CA ASN A 477 7.14 -38.85 -28.26
C ASN A 477 6.77 -38.89 -29.75
N SER A 478 5.52 -38.56 -30.09
CA SER A 478 5.07 -38.47 -31.49
C SER A 478 5.79 -37.37 -32.26
N LYS A 479 6.06 -36.22 -31.62
CA LYS A 479 6.82 -35.13 -32.22
C LYS A 479 8.28 -35.52 -32.46
N ASP A 480 8.91 -36.22 -31.51
CA ASP A 480 10.28 -36.72 -31.64
C ASP A 480 10.37 -37.80 -32.73
N GLU A 481 9.41 -38.73 -32.80
CA GLU A 481 9.34 -39.72 -33.88
C GLU A 481 9.18 -39.07 -35.26
N SER A 482 8.26 -38.09 -35.36
CA SER A 482 8.07 -37.32 -36.60
C SER A 482 9.35 -36.58 -36.98
N ARG A 483 10.06 -35.98 -36.01
CA ARG A 483 11.33 -35.28 -36.25
C ARG A 483 12.39 -36.22 -36.82
N VAL A 484 12.54 -37.42 -36.26
CA VAL A 484 13.47 -38.45 -36.78
C VAL A 484 13.11 -38.86 -38.21
N GLN A 485 11.81 -39.05 -38.50
CA GLN A 485 11.35 -39.35 -39.86
C GLN A 485 11.68 -38.21 -40.84
N TYR A 486 11.48 -36.95 -40.43
CA TYR A 486 11.83 -35.79 -41.25
C TYR A 486 13.34 -35.70 -41.51
N GLU A 487 14.18 -35.92 -40.50
CA GLU A 487 15.64 -35.93 -40.65
C GLU A 487 16.11 -37.04 -41.62
N SER A 488 15.50 -38.23 -41.55
CA SER A 488 15.76 -39.32 -42.49
C SER A 488 15.28 -39.03 -43.91
N LEU A 489 14.11 -38.40 -44.07
CA LEU A 489 13.60 -38.02 -45.39
C LEU A 489 14.48 -36.95 -46.02
N TYR A 490 14.93 -35.99 -45.22
CA TYR A 490 15.79 -34.91 -45.65
C TYR A 490 17.16 -35.41 -46.12
N SER A 491 17.79 -36.33 -45.38
CA SER A 491 19.05 -36.94 -45.80
C SER A 491 18.89 -37.72 -47.12
N HIS A 492 17.80 -38.47 -47.28
CA HIS A 492 17.51 -39.18 -48.52
C HIS A 492 17.32 -38.22 -49.71
N MET A 493 16.61 -37.10 -49.50
CA MET A 493 16.42 -36.06 -50.53
C MET A 493 17.75 -35.41 -50.94
N GLN A 494 18.65 -35.19 -49.99
CA GLN A 494 20.00 -34.69 -50.28
C GLN A 494 20.79 -35.67 -51.15
N HIS A 495 20.76 -36.97 -50.84
CA HIS A 495 21.40 -38.00 -51.67
C HIS A 495 20.82 -38.04 -53.10
N LEU A 496 19.51 -37.97 -53.25
CA LEU A 496 18.88 -37.92 -54.58
C LEU A 496 19.26 -36.66 -55.36
N THR A 497 19.38 -35.52 -54.68
CA THR A 497 19.82 -34.27 -55.31
C THR A 497 21.27 -34.35 -55.75
N ALA A 498 22.14 -34.95 -54.93
CA ALA A 498 23.54 -35.19 -55.28
C ALA A 498 23.66 -36.13 -56.49
N ALA A 499 22.95 -37.27 -56.49
CA ALA A 499 22.94 -38.21 -57.62
C ALA A 499 22.37 -37.59 -58.91
N LYS A 500 21.34 -36.74 -58.78
CA LYS A 500 20.79 -35.97 -59.91
C LYS A 500 21.81 -34.99 -60.48
N ASN A 501 22.56 -34.28 -59.62
CA ASN A 501 23.60 -33.37 -60.06
C ASN A 501 24.76 -34.10 -60.74
N GLU A 502 25.18 -35.24 -60.20
CA GLU A 502 26.19 -36.10 -60.82
C GLU A 502 25.76 -36.57 -62.21
N SER A 503 24.52 -37.07 -62.33
CA SER A 503 23.93 -37.47 -63.62
C SER A 503 23.88 -36.30 -64.62
N ARG A 504 23.58 -35.09 -64.14
CA ARG A 504 23.57 -33.88 -64.98
C ARG A 504 24.96 -33.54 -65.50
N VAL A 505 26.00 -33.61 -64.66
CA VAL A 505 27.39 -33.38 -65.08
C VAL A 505 27.84 -34.41 -66.12
N LEU A 506 27.47 -35.68 -65.95
CA LEU A 506 27.77 -36.73 -66.94
C LEU A 506 27.09 -36.45 -68.30
N LEU A 507 25.85 -35.96 -68.28
CA LEU A 507 25.13 -35.55 -69.49
C LEU A 507 25.77 -34.35 -70.18
N GLU A 508 26.19 -33.33 -69.43
CA GLU A 508 26.91 -32.16 -69.97
C GLU A 508 28.25 -32.58 -70.58
N ASN A 509 28.99 -33.50 -69.93
CA ASN A 509 30.22 -34.07 -70.48
C ASN A 509 29.99 -34.84 -71.78
N LEU A 510 28.98 -35.73 -71.83
CA LEU A 510 28.62 -36.47 -73.05
C LEU A 510 28.22 -35.52 -74.19
N TYR A 511 27.45 -34.48 -73.89
CA TYR A 511 27.05 -33.48 -74.87
C TYR A 511 28.26 -32.72 -75.44
N SER A 512 29.20 -32.32 -74.59
CA SER A 512 30.45 -31.68 -75.05
C SER A 512 31.28 -32.61 -75.93
N HIS A 513 31.34 -33.90 -75.60
CA HIS A 513 32.07 -34.91 -76.40
C HIS A 513 31.40 -35.13 -77.76
N MET A 514 30.07 -35.18 -77.80
CA MET A 514 29.28 -35.21 -79.03
C MET A 514 29.54 -33.99 -79.90
N GLN A 515 29.56 -32.77 -79.34
CA GLN A 515 29.90 -31.56 -80.08
C GLN A 515 31.32 -31.59 -80.64
N GLN A 516 32.30 -32.08 -79.87
CA GLN A 516 33.66 -32.27 -80.35
C GLN A 516 33.74 -33.27 -81.52
N LEU A 517 32.99 -34.36 -81.45
CA LEU A 517 32.87 -35.33 -82.54
C LEU A 517 32.21 -34.71 -83.78
N THR A 518 31.13 -33.96 -83.62
CA THR A 518 30.49 -33.23 -84.72
C THR A 518 31.45 -32.24 -85.37
N ASN A 519 32.15 -31.42 -84.57
CA ASN A 519 33.15 -30.48 -85.07
C ASN A 519 34.29 -31.20 -85.81
N ARG A 520 34.72 -32.38 -85.33
CA ARG A 520 35.70 -33.22 -86.03
C ARG A 520 35.16 -33.78 -87.34
N ILE A 521 33.92 -34.23 -87.38
CA ILE A 521 33.25 -34.70 -88.60
C ILE A 521 33.12 -33.55 -89.60
N ASP A 522 32.76 -32.35 -89.17
CA ASP A 522 32.69 -31.15 -90.03
C ASP A 522 34.07 -30.74 -90.55
N LEU A 523 35.13 -30.89 -89.74
CA LEU A 523 36.52 -30.69 -90.15
C LEU A 523 36.97 -31.73 -91.21
N ILE A 524 36.59 -33.00 -91.04
CA ILE A 524 36.88 -34.05 -92.03
C ILE A 524 36.05 -33.83 -93.30
N THR A 525 34.79 -33.42 -93.18
CA THR A 525 33.89 -33.19 -94.33
C THR A 525 34.33 -31.94 -95.11
N SER A 526 34.76 -30.89 -94.42
CA SER A 526 35.38 -29.72 -95.05
C SER A 526 36.73 -30.05 -95.70
N ALA A 527 37.57 -30.87 -95.06
CA ALA A 527 38.81 -31.38 -95.66
C ALA A 527 38.57 -32.29 -96.89
N ALA A 528 37.52 -33.11 -96.87
CA ALA A 528 37.11 -33.95 -98.00
C ALA A 528 36.47 -33.14 -99.14
N SER A 529 35.73 -32.07 -98.82
CA SER A 529 35.19 -31.13 -99.82
C SER A 529 36.28 -30.21 -100.41
N GLY A 530 37.37 -30.00 -99.68
CA GLY A 530 38.56 -29.26 -100.12
C GLY A 530 39.55 -30.09 -100.96
N SER A 531 39.42 -31.43 -101.01
CA SER A 531 40.32 -32.29 -101.80
C SER A 531 39.82 -32.58 -103.22
N ALA A 532 38.86 -31.79 -103.72
CA ALA A 532 38.38 -31.82 -105.10
C ALA A 532 38.65 -30.49 -105.84
N SER A 533 39.71 -29.75 -105.50
CA SER A 533 40.43 -28.89 -106.46
C SER A 533 41.79 -28.45 -105.91
N HIS A 534 42.83 -28.64 -106.73
CA HIS A 534 44.22 -28.23 -106.58
C HIS A 534 45.19 -29.14 -105.79
N ALA A 535 46.04 -29.78 -106.60
CA ALA A 535 47.33 -30.32 -106.23
C ALA A 535 48.30 -29.22 -105.75
N GLN A 536 49.01 -29.43 -104.63
CA GLN A 536 50.48 -29.37 -104.53
C GLN A 536 50.98 -29.46 -103.07
N THR A 537 51.73 -30.54 -102.82
CA THR A 537 53.00 -30.62 -102.05
C THR A 537 53.15 -30.02 -100.63
N LYS A 538 53.50 -30.94 -99.72
CA LYS A 538 54.72 -31.00 -98.88
C LYS A 538 54.58 -30.84 -97.35
N ALA A 539 55.01 -31.92 -96.70
CA ALA A 539 55.80 -32.05 -95.46
C ALA A 539 55.09 -31.94 -94.09
N ALA A 540 55.25 -33.04 -93.33
CA ALA A 540 54.98 -33.23 -91.90
C ALA A 540 55.79 -32.25 -91.01
N PRO A 541 55.51 -32.13 -89.69
CA PRO A 541 55.98 -33.15 -88.74
C PRO A 541 55.11 -33.41 -87.49
N ASP A 542 55.35 -34.58 -86.89
CA ASP A 542 55.43 -34.99 -85.47
C ASP A 542 54.53 -34.34 -84.36
N LEU A 543 53.72 -35.23 -83.75
CA LEU A 543 53.50 -35.50 -82.31
C LEU A 543 53.67 -34.37 -81.26
N PRO A 544 52.79 -34.30 -80.24
CA PRO A 544 53.09 -35.10 -79.04
C PRO A 544 51.90 -35.77 -78.34
N GLU A 545 52.22 -36.90 -77.73
CA GLU A 545 51.48 -37.59 -76.67
C GLU A 545 51.30 -36.67 -75.45
N GLN A 546 50.09 -36.61 -74.88
CA GLN A 546 49.94 -36.41 -73.44
C GLN A 546 48.86 -37.34 -72.89
N SER A 547 49.35 -38.20 -72.00
CA SER A 547 48.70 -39.22 -71.21
C SER A 547 47.73 -38.63 -70.18
N LEU A 548 46.53 -39.18 -70.15
CA LEU A 548 45.57 -39.02 -69.05
C LEU A 548 46.05 -39.87 -67.86
N SER A 549 46.59 -39.22 -66.83
CA SER A 549 46.72 -39.81 -65.50
C SER A 549 45.38 -39.70 -64.76
N LEU A 550 44.77 -40.85 -64.49
CA LEU A 550 43.73 -41.02 -63.48
C LEU A 550 44.23 -40.58 -62.10
N ALA A 551 43.45 -39.77 -61.40
CA ALA A 551 43.40 -39.75 -59.94
C ALA A 551 41.99 -39.34 -59.48
N ILE A 552 41.31 -40.34 -58.92
CA ILE A 552 40.28 -40.38 -57.86
C ILE A 552 39.54 -39.08 -57.55
#